data_AF-A0A1I2WFU9-F1
#
_entry.id   AF-A0A1I2WFU9-F1
#
_cell.length_a   1.000
_cell.length_b   1.000
_cell.length_c   1.000
_cell.angle_alpha   90.00
_cell.angle_beta   90.00
_cell.angle_gamma   90.00
#
_symmetry.space_group_name_H-M   'P 1'
#
loop_
_entity.id
_entity.type
_entity.pdbx_description
1 polymer ?
#
loop_
_entity_poly.entity_id
_entity_poly.type
_entity_poly.pdbx_seq_one_letter_code
_entity_poly.pdbx_strand_id
1 'polypeptide(L)' 'MASITQEKLDYIVKLLTEINYGSVLITLHDGQITQVDSTEKNRFLAKSKVVSHK' A
#
# COMPACT_ATOMS: atom_id res chain seq x y z
N MET A 1 23.48 -12.54 6.69
CA MET A 1 22.91 -11.42 5.91
C MET A 1 21.47 -11.77 5.57
N ALA A 2 20.55 -10.83 5.73
CA ALA A 2 19.15 -10.95 5.35
C ALA A 2 19.00 -11.52 3.92
N SER A 3 18.41 -12.70 3.73
CA SER A 3 18.19 -13.29 2.41
C SER A 3 16.85 -12.81 1.85
N ILE A 4 16.88 -11.69 1.12
CA ILE A 4 15.73 -11.19 0.38
C ILE A 4 15.84 -11.73 -1.05
N THR A 5 14.84 -12.50 -1.49
CA THR A 5 14.77 -12.99 -2.87
C THR A 5 14.24 -11.90 -3.80
N GLN A 6 14.68 -11.91 -5.05
CA GLN A 6 14.22 -10.95 -6.07
C GLN A 6 12.69 -10.99 -6.24
N GLU A 7 12.09 -12.18 -6.20
CA GLU A 7 10.64 -12.36 -6.27
C GLU A 7 9.88 -11.57 -5.19
N LYS A 8 10.40 -11.54 -3.95
CA LYS A 8 9.79 -10.77 -2.85
C LYS A 8 9.90 -9.27 -3.09
N LEU A 9 11.01 -8.81 -3.66
CA LEU A 9 11.19 -7.41 -4.03
C LEU A 9 10.23 -6.99 -5.13
N ASP A 10 10.12 -7.79 -6.19
CA ASP A 10 9.23 -7.53 -7.31
C ASP A 10 7.77 -7.47 -6.83
N TYR A 11 7.39 -8.35 -5.90
CA TYR A 11 6.07 -8.31 -5.27
C TYR A 11 5.82 -7.03 -4.47
N ILE A 12 6.79 -6.59 -3.65
CA ILE A 12 6.67 -5.35 -2.88
C ILE A 12 6.56 -4.14 -3.81
N VAL A 13 7.39 -4.09 -4.87
CA VAL A 13 7.34 -3.01 -5.86
C VAL A 13 5.98 -2.99 -6.54
N LYS A 14 5.45 -4.15 -6.94
CA LYS A 14 4.11 -4.26 -7.52
C LYS A 14 3.03 -3.68 -6.60
N LEU A 15 3.02 -4.05 -5.32
CA LEU A 15 2.05 -3.53 -4.34
C LEU A 15 2.14 -2.00 -4.20
N LEU A 16 3.35 -1.45 -4.18
CA LEU A 16 3.57 0.00 -4.11
C LEU A 16 3.12 0.73 -5.38
N THR A 17 3.18 0.08 -6.55
CA THR A 17 2.69 0.68 -7.81
C THR A 17 1.18 0.60 -7.98
N GLU A 18 0.52 -0.39 -7.38
CA GLU A 18 -0.93 -0.61 -7.52
C GLU A 18 -1.74 0.20 -6.50
N ILE A 19 -1.16 0.54 -5.34
CA ILE A 19 -1.88 1.24 -4.28
C ILE A 19 -2.09 2.72 -4.62
N ASN A 20 -3.35 3.15 -4.71
CA ASN A 20 -3.65 4.56 -5.02
C ASN A 20 -3.56 5.45 -3.78
N TYR A 21 -4.07 4.97 -2.65
CA TYR A 21 -4.03 5.68 -1.38
C TYR A 21 -4.13 4.69 -0.24
N GLY A 22 -3.06 4.57 0.58
CA GLY A 22 -3.01 3.56 1.62
C GLY A 22 -1.63 3.37 2.20
N SER A 23 -1.36 2.17 2.70
CA SER A 23 -0.07 1.80 3.28
C SER A 23 0.27 0.33 3.03
N VAL A 24 1.55 0.06 2.78
CA VAL A 24 2.11 -1.30 2.77
C VAL A 24 2.97 -1.46 4.03
N LEU A 25 2.72 -2.50 4.82
CA LEU A 25 3.49 -2.88 6.00
C LEU A 25 4.29 -4.14 5.69
N ILE A 26 5.59 -4.09 5.97
CA ILE A 26 6.51 -5.22 5.73
C ILE A 26 7.11 -5.61 7.07
N THR A 27 6.93 -6.87 7.44
CA THR A 27 7.49 -7.41 8.68
C THR A 27 8.69 -8.29 8.36
N LEU A 28 9.80 -8.01 9.04
CA LEU A 28 11.02 -8.81 8.97
C LEU A 28 11.22 -9.55 10.27
N HIS A 29 11.55 -10.84 10.17
CA HIS A 29 12.01 -11.66 11.29
C HIS A 29 13.31 -12.34 10.90
N ASP A 30 14.34 -12.28 11.74
CA ASP A 30 15.67 -12.83 11.48
C ASP A 30 16.29 -12.39 10.14
N GLY A 31 16.03 -11.14 9.73
CA GLY A 31 16.50 -10.60 8.45
C GLY A 31 15.79 -11.19 7.24
N GLN A 32 14.67 -11.90 7.40
CA GLN A 32 13.85 -12.35 6.28
C GLN A 32 12.50 -11.68 6.33
N ILE A 33 12.01 -11.28 5.15
CA ILE A 33 10.63 -10.81 5.03
C ILE A 33 9.72 -12.01 5.25
N THR A 34 8.94 -11.96 6.32
CA THR A 34 8.00 -13.01 6.72
C THR A 34 6.55 -12.63 6.39
N GLN A 35 6.23 -11.34 6.39
CA GLN A 35 4.87 -10.87 6.12
C GLN A 35 4.90 -9.56 5.32
N VAL A 36 3.89 -9.41 4.46
CA VAL A 36 3.62 -8.19 3.69
C VAL A 36 2.11 -7.97 3.72
N ASP A 37 1.67 -6.87 4.32
CA ASP A 37 0.28 -6.47 4.39
C ASP A 37 0.08 -5.18 3.58
N SER A 38 -0.92 -5.17 2.69
CA SER A 38 -1.31 -3.97 1.94
C SER A 38 -2.70 -3.51 2.36
N THR A 39 -2.83 -2.23 2.71
CA THR A 39 -4.11 -1.62 3.10
C THR A 39 -4.40 -0.45 2.17
N GLU A 40 -5.38 -0.61 1.29
CA GLU A 40 -5.89 0.47 0.46
C GLU A 40 -7.12 1.13 1.11
N LYS A 41 -7.14 2.46 1.09
CA LYS A 41 -8.23 3.27 1.63
C LYS A 41 -8.91 4.01 0.48
N ASN A 42 -10.13 3.61 0.15
CA ASN A 42 -10.94 4.38 -0.79
C ASN A 42 -11.79 5.40 -0.03
N ARG A 43 -11.55 6.69 -0.29
CA ARG A 43 -12.36 7.77 0.30
C ARG A 43 -13.45 8.15 -0.69
N PHE A 44 -14.68 7.77 -0.36
CA PHE A 44 -15.84 8.31 -1.04
C PHE A 44 -15.98 9.79 -0.64
N LEU A 45 -15.57 10.69 -1.52
CA LEU A 45 -15.87 12.11 -1.35
C LEU A 45 -17.40 12.23 -1.42
N ALA A 46 -18.02 12.63 -0.31
CA ALA A 46 -19.38 13.13 -0.36
C ALA A 46 -19.37 14.30 -1.34
N LYS A 47 -20.15 14.23 -2.43
CA LYS A 47 -20.31 15.37 -3.35
C LYS A 47 -20.67 16.56 -2.48
N SER A 48 -19.69 17.46 -2.28
CA SER A 48 -19.95 18.75 -1.65
C SER A 48 -21.07 19.34 -2.48
N LYS A 49 -22.23 19.57 -1.85
CA LYS A 49 -23.31 20.29 -2.51
C LYS A 49 -22.68 21.59 -2.95
N VAL A 50 -22.45 21.75 -4.24
CA VAL A 50 -22.07 23.02 -4.85
C VAL A 50 -23.18 23.96 -4.42
N VAL A 51 -22.91 24.78 -3.40
CA VAL A 51 -23.83 25.80 -2.95
C VAL A 51 -23.83 26.83 -4.06
N SER A 52 -24.76 26.65 -5.00
CA SER A 52 -25.09 27.61 -6.04
C SER A 52 -25.39 28.93 -5.35
N HIS A 53 -24.42 29.86 -5.38
CA HIS A 53 -24.68 31.23 -5.00
C HIS A 53 -25.39 31.88 -6.18
N LYS A 54 -26.60 32.33 -5.86
CA LYS A 54 -27.63 32.90 -6.70
C LYS A 54 -27.19 34.23 -7.32
#